data_AF-A0A377YVB1-F1
#
_entry.id   AF-A0A377YVB1-F1
#
_cell.length_a   1.000
_cell.length_b   1.000
_cell.length_c   1.000
_cell.angle_alpha   90.00
_cell.angle_beta   90.00
_cell.angle_gamma   90.00
#
_symmetry.space_group_name_H-M   'P 1'
#
loop_
_entity.id
_entity.type
_entity.pdbx_description
1 polymer ?
#
loop_
_entity_poly.entity_id
_entity_poly.type
_entity_poly.pdbx_seq_one_letter_code
_entity_poly.pdbx_strand_id
1 'polypeptide(L)'
;MPKLREYVAKYGYVPPSNDPHTEASWNDTFAKAKDVQALDPQTMPNTYLKYYLFPDYVVAHSNPERTRANEVMDHREKNVFSACRAIIAAGKSTAGDSGD
;
A
#
# COMPACT_ATOMS: atom_id res chain seq x y z
N MET A 1 7.82 -7.14 21.79
CA MET A 1 7.54 -5.71 21.50
C MET A 1 8.75 -4.78 21.41
N PRO A 2 9.80 -4.86 22.24
CA PRO A 2 10.89 -3.88 22.22
C PRO A 2 11.54 -3.64 20.84
N LYS A 3 11.86 -4.72 20.11
CA LYS A 3 12.46 -4.66 18.77
C LYS A 3 11.53 -3.99 17.73
N LEU A 4 10.23 -4.22 17.80
CA LEU A 4 9.25 -3.59 16.92
C LEU A 4 9.18 -2.09 17.16
N ARG A 5 9.16 -1.65 18.41
CA ARG A 5 9.15 -0.21 18.75
C ARG A 5 10.39 0.51 18.22
N GLU A 6 11.58 -0.09 18.38
CA GLU A 6 12.82 0.49 17.85
C GLU A 6 12.78 0.63 16.31
N TYR A 7 12.29 -0.40 15.62
CA TYR A 7 12.23 -0.41 14.16
C TYR A 7 11.17 0.58 13.63
N VAL A 8 9.96 0.52 14.17
CA VAL A 8 8.82 1.35 13.73
C VAL A 8 9.08 2.83 13.97
N ALA A 9 9.77 3.18 15.06
CA ALA A 9 10.18 4.56 15.32
C ALA A 9 11.14 5.13 14.25
N LYS A 10 11.83 4.27 13.49
CA LYS A 10 12.76 4.66 12.42
C LYS A 10 12.12 4.55 11.03
N TYR A 11 11.41 3.47 10.75
CA TYR A 11 11.00 3.08 9.40
C TYR A 11 9.49 2.89 9.22
N GLY A 12 8.69 3.06 10.28
CA GLY A 12 7.29 2.66 10.26
C GLY A 12 7.15 1.15 10.04
N TYR A 13 6.15 0.74 9.28
CA TYR A 13 5.93 -0.66 8.91
C TYR A 13 6.56 -1.07 7.57
N VAL A 14 7.45 -0.27 7.01
CA VAL A 14 8.20 -0.63 5.79
C VAL A 14 9.20 -1.73 6.17
N PRO A 15 9.06 -2.98 5.69
CA PRO A 15 9.98 -4.05 6.05
C PRO A 15 11.35 -3.85 5.39
N PRO A 16 12.41 -4.53 5.86
CA PRO A 16 13.73 -4.51 5.18
C PRO A 16 13.72 -5.13 3.77
N SER A 17 12.66 -5.89 3.44
CA SER A 17 12.46 -6.47 2.12
C SER A 17 12.06 -5.39 1.13
N ASN A 18 12.72 -5.38 -0.03
CA ASN A 18 12.33 -4.51 -1.13
C ASN A 18 11.37 -5.30 -2.04
N ASP A 19 10.08 -5.31 -1.70
CA ASP A 19 9.06 -5.94 -2.52
C ASP A 19 8.65 -4.98 -3.65
N PRO A 20 9.01 -5.26 -4.92
CA PRO A 20 8.70 -4.39 -6.05
C PRO A 20 7.20 -4.27 -6.33
N HIS A 21 6.37 -5.15 -5.78
CA HIS A 21 4.91 -5.09 -5.92
C HIS A 21 4.25 -4.16 -4.89
N THR A 22 5.00 -3.63 -3.93
CA THR A 22 4.45 -2.66 -2.97
C THR A 22 4.16 -1.33 -3.67
N GLU A 23 2.87 -1.05 -3.87
CA GLU A 23 2.44 0.20 -4.49
C GLU A 23 2.86 1.41 -3.65
N ALA A 24 3.30 2.48 -4.32
CA ALA A 24 3.82 3.69 -3.65
C ALA A 24 2.86 4.25 -2.58
N SER A 25 1.56 4.27 -2.88
CA SER A 25 0.51 4.73 -1.94
C SER A 25 0.46 3.92 -0.64
N TRP A 26 0.77 2.61 -0.71
CA TRP A 26 0.83 1.75 0.46
C TRP A 26 2.13 1.94 1.22
N ASN A 27 3.26 2.07 0.53
CA ASN A 27 4.54 2.32 1.17
C ASN A 27 4.52 3.60 2.03
N ASP A 28 3.95 4.69 1.51
CA ASP A 28 3.78 5.94 2.27
C ASP A 28 2.89 5.75 3.51
N THR A 29 1.85 4.93 3.39
CA THR A 29 0.95 4.60 4.50
C THR A 29 1.67 3.81 5.60
N PHE A 30 2.52 2.86 5.23
CA PHE A 30 3.31 2.08 6.18
C PHE A 30 4.42 2.91 6.82
N ALA A 31 5.09 3.78 6.06
CA ALA A 31 6.11 4.68 6.59
C ALA A 31 5.52 5.66 7.60
N LYS A 32 4.33 6.21 7.33
CA LYS A 32 3.66 7.18 8.22
C LYS A 32 3.24 6.57 9.57
N ALA A 33 3.20 5.24 9.69
CA ALA A 33 2.96 4.57 10.97
C ALA A 33 3.99 4.93 12.05
N LYS A 34 5.21 5.33 11.66
CA LYS A 34 6.22 5.92 12.57
C LYS A 34 5.64 7.08 13.39
N ASP A 35 5.00 8.02 12.70
CA ASP A 35 4.53 9.25 13.33
C ASP A 35 3.25 9.00 14.16
N VAL A 36 2.41 8.06 13.72
CA VAL A 36 1.24 7.60 14.49
C VAL A 36 1.67 6.87 15.76
N GLN A 37 2.67 6.00 15.68
CA GLN A 37 3.15 5.21 16.81
C GLN A 37 3.83 6.08 17.88
N ALA A 38 4.39 7.23 17.50
CA ALA A 38 5.00 8.17 18.44
C ALA A 38 4.00 8.77 19.45
N LEU A 39 2.69 8.78 19.15
CA LEU A 39 1.64 9.30 20.04
C LEU A 39 1.38 8.39 21.24
N ASP A 40 1.62 7.08 21.11
CA ASP A 40 1.63 6.13 22.21
C ASP A 40 2.77 5.11 22.03
N PRO A 41 3.94 5.38 22.62
CA PRO A 41 5.12 4.52 22.50
C PRO A 41 4.92 3.11 23.04
N GLN A 42 3.85 2.85 23.81
CA GLN A 42 3.57 1.53 24.38
C GLN A 42 2.74 0.63 23.46
N THR A 43 2.12 1.17 22.42
CA THR A 43 1.25 0.40 21.51
C THR A 43 1.77 0.40 20.08
N MET A 44 1.09 -0.35 19.22
CA MET A 44 1.31 -0.40 17.77
C MET A 44 0.00 -0.02 17.07
N PRO A 45 -0.03 1.07 16.29
CA PRO A 45 -1.27 1.56 15.71
C PRO A 45 -1.68 0.76 14.47
N ASN A 46 -2.99 0.72 14.22
CA ASN A 46 -3.50 0.45 12.89
C ASN A 46 -3.13 1.64 11.97
N THR A 47 -2.64 1.38 10.75
CA THR A 47 -2.22 2.43 9.80
C THR A 47 -3.33 3.40 9.40
N TYR A 48 -4.60 2.98 9.47
CA TYR A 48 -5.74 3.86 9.23
C TYR A 48 -5.85 5.01 10.23
N LEU A 49 -5.18 4.94 11.39
CA LEU A 49 -5.16 6.06 12.34
C LEU A 49 -4.50 7.32 11.77
N LYS A 50 -3.68 7.22 10.71
CA LYS A 50 -3.12 8.42 10.05
C LYS A 50 -4.20 9.36 9.53
N TYR A 51 -5.36 8.84 9.11
CA TYR A 51 -6.45 9.64 8.56
C TYR A 51 -7.17 10.49 9.62
N TYR A 52 -6.99 10.16 10.90
CA TYR A 52 -7.60 10.88 12.01
C TYR A 52 -6.59 11.77 12.75
N LEU A 53 -5.35 11.29 12.87
CA LEU A 53 -4.30 11.97 13.64
C LEU A 53 -3.43 12.89 12.78
N PHE A 54 -3.39 12.67 11.46
CA PHE A 54 -2.69 13.51 10.48
C PHE A 54 -3.55 13.76 9.22
N PRO A 55 -4.81 14.23 9.35
CA PRO A 55 -5.71 14.43 8.22
C PRO A 55 -5.23 15.53 7.27
N ASP A 56 -4.62 16.58 7.80
CA ASP A 56 -4.02 17.69 7.04
C ASP A 56 -2.91 17.21 6.10
N TYR A 57 -2.02 16.34 6.59
CA TYR A 57 -0.99 15.69 5.79
C TYR A 57 -1.61 14.88 4.65
N VAL A 58 -2.68 14.12 4.91
CA VAL A 58 -3.35 13.31 3.89
C VAL A 58 -3.93 14.20 2.79
N VAL A 59 -4.62 15.28 3.13
CA VAL A 59 -5.17 16.22 2.15
C VAL A 59 -4.05 16.87 1.33
N ALA A 60 -2.97 17.31 1.99
CA ALA A 60 -1.84 17.96 1.34
C ALA A 60 -1.10 17.06 0.33
N HIS A 61 -1.13 15.73 0.53
CA HIS A 61 -0.50 14.75 -0.36
C HIS A 61 -1.53 14.02 -1.25
N SER A 62 -2.77 14.52 -1.32
CA SER A 62 -3.80 13.98 -2.20
C SER A 62 -3.85 14.74 -3.51
N ASN A 63 -4.19 14.05 -4.59
CA ASN A 63 -4.47 14.66 -5.89
C ASN A 63 -5.98 14.58 -6.18
N PRO A 64 -6.71 15.72 -6.23
CA PRO A 64 -8.15 15.72 -6.47
C PRO A 64 -8.52 15.23 -7.88
N GLU A 65 -7.62 15.36 -8.86
CA GLU A 65 -7.85 14.94 -10.25
C GLU A 65 -7.47 13.48 -10.51
N ARG A 66 -6.71 12.85 -9.61
CA ARG A 66 -6.28 11.45 -9.74
C ARG A 66 -6.11 10.79 -8.38
N THR A 67 -7.16 10.11 -7.94
CA THR A 67 -7.22 9.43 -6.65
C THR A 67 -6.81 7.96 -6.75
N ARG A 68 -6.79 7.27 -5.60
CA ARG A 68 -6.51 5.84 -5.54
C ARG A 68 -7.46 5.00 -6.42
N ALA A 69 -8.71 5.43 -6.59
CA ALA A 69 -9.65 4.74 -7.48
C ALA A 69 -9.14 4.75 -8.94
N ASN A 70 -8.61 5.88 -9.42
CA ASN A 70 -8.06 5.99 -10.77
C ASN A 70 -6.86 5.05 -10.97
N GLU A 71 -5.96 4.96 -9.98
CA GLU A 71 -4.83 4.02 -10.02
C GLU A 71 -5.30 2.57 -10.13
N VAL A 72 -6.33 2.18 -9.38
CA VAL A 72 -6.90 0.84 -9.44
C VAL A 72 -7.54 0.55 -10.80
N MET A 73 -8.31 1.49 -11.33
CA MET A 73 -8.95 1.37 -12.65
C MET A 73 -7.91 1.27 -13.77
N ASP A 74 -6.81 2.03 -13.67
CA ASP A 74 -5.75 2.05 -14.68
C ASP A 74 -4.80 0.85 -14.63
N HIS A 75 -4.66 0.22 -13.47
CA HIS A 75 -3.76 -0.91 -13.28
C HIS A 75 -4.53 -2.19 -12.98
N ARG A 76 -4.86 -2.44 -11.71
CA ARG A 76 -5.36 -3.74 -11.25
C ARG A 76 -6.58 -4.20 -12.02
N GLU A 77 -7.55 -3.31 -12.26
CA GLU A 77 -8.76 -3.64 -13.01
C GLU A 77 -8.42 -4.09 -14.43
N LYS A 78 -7.70 -3.26 -15.20
CA LYS A 78 -7.30 -3.59 -16.57
C LYS A 78 -6.47 -4.89 -16.63
N ASN A 79 -5.52 -5.06 -15.71
CA ASN A 79 -4.64 -6.23 -15.68
C ASN A 79 -5.41 -7.52 -15.42
N VAL A 80 -6.23 -7.57 -14.37
CA VAL A 80 -7.00 -8.77 -14.00
C VAL A 80 -7.99 -9.14 -15.11
N PHE A 81 -8.77 -8.18 -15.60
CA PHE A 81 -9.75 -8.47 -16.65
C PHE A 81 -9.09 -8.85 -17.98
N SER A 82 -7.91 -8.31 -18.29
CA SER A 82 -7.15 -8.72 -19.49
C SER A 82 -6.58 -10.12 -19.34
N ALA A 83 -6.04 -10.46 -18.17
CA ALA A 83 -5.60 -11.82 -17.85
C ALA A 83 -6.76 -12.83 -17.95
N CYS A 84 -7.94 -12.51 -17.40
CA CYS A 84 -9.13 -13.35 -17.55
C CYS A 84 -9.52 -13.56 -19.01
N ARG A 85 -9.52 -12.49 -19.83
CA ARG A 85 -9.81 -12.60 -21.28
C ARG A 85 -8.77 -13.46 -22.00
N ALA A 86 -7.49 -13.32 -21.67
CA ALA A 86 -6.42 -14.12 -22.26
C ALA A 86 -6.56 -15.61 -21.92
N ILE A 87 -6.91 -15.93 -20.67
CA ILE A 87 -7.20 -17.31 -20.23
C ILE A 87 -8.37 -17.90 -21.02
N ILE A 88 -9.46 -17.14 -21.17
CA ILE A 88 -10.63 -17.57 -21.94
C ILE A 88 -10.25 -17.83 -23.40
N ALA A 89 -9.50 -16.92 -24.02
CA ALA A 89 -9.07 -17.04 -25.42
C ALA A 89 -8.11 -18.22 -25.65
N ALA A 90 -7.22 -18.51 -24.69
CA ALA A 90 -6.27 -19.61 -24.78
C ALA A 90 -6.91 -21.00 -24.53
N GLY A 91 -8.14 -21.04 -23.98
CA GLY A 91 -8.82 -22.29 -23.63
C GLY A 91 -8.11 -23.11 -22.54
N LYS A 92 -7.14 -22.52 -21.83
CA LYS A 92 -6.34 -23.14 -20.76
C LYS A 92 -6.01 -22.12 -19.67
N SER A 93 -6.09 -22.56 -18.42
CA SER A 93 -5.93 -21.72 -17.21
C SER A 93 -4.51 -21.14 -17.01
N THR A 94 -3.51 -21.64 -17.74
CA THR A 94 -2.09 -21.28 -17.56
C THR A 94 -1.65 -20.06 -18.37
N ALA A 95 -2.55 -19.44 -19.15
CA ALA A 95 -2.20 -18.27 -19.98
C ALA A 95 -2.17 -16.93 -19.20
N GLY A 96 -2.35 -16.99 -17.87
CA GLY A 96 -2.27 -15.85 -16.98
C GLY A 96 -0.99 -15.84 -16.15
N ASP A 97 0.18 -16.07 -16.76
CA ASP A 97 1.44 -15.66 -16.12
C ASP A 97 1.53 -14.14 -16.22
N SER A 98 1.09 -13.47 -15.16
CA SER A 98 1.62 -12.17 -14.81
C SER A 98 3.11 -12.36 -14.58
N GLY A 99 3.93 -11.98 -15.57
CA GLY A 99 5.38 -12.12 -15.51
C GLY A 99 5.94 -11.76 -14.14
N ASP A 100 6.58 -12.76 -13.52
CA ASP A 100 7.40 -12.66 -12.32
C ASP A 100 8.57 -11.67 -12.51
#